data_AF-X8AH32-F1
#
_entry.id   AF-X8AH32-F1
#
_cell.length_a   1.000
_cell.length_b   1.000
_cell.length_c   1.000
_cell.angle_alpha   90.00
_cell.angle_beta   90.00
_cell.angle_gamma   90.00
#
_symmetry.space_group_name_H-M   'P 1'
#
loop_
_entity.id
_entity.type
_entity.pdbx_description
1 polymer ?
#
loop_
_entity_poly.entity_id
_entity_poly.type
_entity_poly.pdbx_seq_one_letter_code
_entity_poly.pdbx_strand_id
1 'polypeptide(L)'
;MTPPPCTAGGPLLMWGGGSLAAARRAGKYGLPFLAQANVPGSQETYDAACRAHGHEPGMTLLPDRDTPSVCFVAEDIDRAWDELGPYLLHDARTYADWNPGNETSAGIADVHTVDELRAISRTYRIFTVPQAIDHLQSGGMLTLAPLCGGLPPDIAWPYLERVANDVVPELAKTKIPQTQGVQE
;
A
#
# COMPACT_ATOMS: atom_id res chain seq x y z
N MET A 1 18.22 -9.55 26.06
CA MET A 1 16.81 -9.42 25.67
C MET A 1 16.11 -10.72 26.04
N THR A 2 15.07 -10.65 26.89
CA THR A 2 14.26 -11.80 27.29
C THR A 2 12.79 -11.37 27.27
N PRO A 3 11.87 -12.14 26.66
CA PRO A 3 12.11 -13.40 25.93
C PRO A 3 12.88 -13.22 24.60
N PRO A 4 13.51 -14.27 24.05
CA PRO A 4 14.10 -14.22 22.71
C PRO A 4 12.99 -14.06 21.63
N PRO A 5 13.29 -13.46 20.47
CA PRO A 5 12.33 -13.36 19.38
C PRO A 5 12.00 -14.76 18.83
N CYS A 6 10.75 -14.96 18.41
CA CYS A 6 10.29 -16.22 17.81
C CYS A 6 10.95 -16.51 16.45
N THR A 7 11.35 -15.46 15.72
CA THR A 7 12.05 -15.59 14.43
C THR A 7 13.55 -15.55 14.66
N ALA A 8 14.28 -16.54 14.13
CA ALA A 8 15.73 -16.57 14.18
C ALA A 8 16.31 -15.33 13.47
N GLY A 9 17.18 -14.59 14.15
CA GLY A 9 17.70 -13.30 13.65
C GLY A 9 16.80 -12.09 13.93
N GLY A 10 15.63 -12.29 14.56
CA GLY A 10 14.65 -11.24 14.82
C GLY A 10 13.57 -11.14 13.73
N PRO A 11 12.53 -10.33 13.94
CA PRO A 11 11.52 -10.09 12.92
C PRO A 11 12.11 -9.34 11.72
N LEU A 12 11.45 -9.42 10.56
CA LEU A 12 11.75 -8.57 9.42
C LEU A 12 11.60 -7.10 9.83
N LEU A 13 12.68 -6.32 9.68
CA LEU A 13 12.66 -4.88 9.87
C LEU A 13 12.83 -4.19 8.52
N MET A 14 11.92 -3.27 8.21
CA MET A 14 11.99 -2.43 7.02
C MET A 14 12.21 -0.97 7.42
N TRP A 15 12.95 -0.24 6.61
CA TRP A 15 13.16 1.19 6.83
C TRP A 15 12.06 2.00 6.12
N GLY A 16 11.34 2.83 6.86
CA GLY A 16 10.30 3.72 6.32
C GLY A 16 10.84 5.07 5.84
N GLY A 17 10.32 5.60 4.73
CA GLY A 17 10.46 7.03 4.39
C GLY A 17 10.37 7.36 2.90
N GLY A 18 10.00 8.60 2.56
CA GLY A 18 9.80 9.05 1.17
C GLY A 18 10.93 9.88 0.56
N SER A 19 12.19 9.70 0.97
CA SER A 19 13.31 10.53 0.50
C SER A 19 14.55 9.72 0.13
N LEU A 20 15.43 10.31 -0.70
CA LEU A 20 16.75 9.73 -1.00
C LEU A 20 17.62 9.54 0.25
N ALA A 21 17.43 10.37 1.27
CA ALA A 21 18.11 10.21 2.55
C ALA A 21 17.63 8.94 3.29
N ALA A 22 16.33 8.65 3.24
CA ALA A 22 15.77 7.41 3.79
C ALA A 22 16.27 6.18 2.99
N ALA A 23 16.25 6.24 1.66
CA ALA A 23 16.80 5.17 0.80
C ALA A 23 18.27 4.88 1.13
N ARG A 24 19.11 5.93 1.24
CA ARG A 24 20.53 5.80 1.62
C ARG A 24 20.69 5.19 3.01
N ARG A 25 19.82 5.58 3.96
CA ARG A 25 19.85 5.09 5.34
C ARG A 25 19.45 3.63 5.44
N ALA A 26 18.43 3.21 4.68
CA ALA A 26 18.02 1.82 4.56
C ALA A 26 19.17 0.95 4.02
N GLY A 27 19.78 1.37 2.90
CA GLY A 27 20.87 0.62 2.29
C GLY A 27 22.14 0.58 3.14
N LYS A 28 22.47 1.67 3.84
CA LYS A 28 23.59 1.71 4.79
C LYS A 28 23.52 0.61 5.87
N TYR A 29 22.31 0.18 6.24
CA TYR A 29 22.11 -0.86 7.25
C TYR A 29 21.67 -2.21 6.66
N GLY A 30 21.62 -2.33 5.33
CA GLY A 30 21.17 -3.56 4.66
C GLY A 30 19.71 -3.93 4.99
N LEU A 31 18.87 -2.95 5.31
CA LEU A 31 17.46 -3.17 5.63
C LEU A 31 16.60 -2.99 4.37
N PRO A 32 15.60 -3.85 4.12
CA PRO A 32 14.60 -3.62 3.08
C PRO A 32 13.95 -2.23 3.21
N PHE A 33 13.60 -1.62 2.08
CA PHE A 33 13.11 -0.25 2.04
C PHE A 33 11.60 -0.21 1.78
N LEU A 34 10.84 0.39 2.69
CA LEU A 34 9.40 0.64 2.58
C LEU A 34 9.17 2.14 2.39
N ALA A 35 9.13 2.59 1.13
CA ALA A 35 8.94 4.00 0.84
C ALA A 35 7.48 4.42 0.89
N GLN A 36 7.26 5.71 1.14
CA GLN A 36 5.94 6.35 1.03
C GLN A 36 5.71 6.97 -0.37
N ALA A 37 6.78 7.06 -1.17
CA ALA A 37 6.80 7.66 -2.49
C ALA A 37 7.91 7.04 -3.33
N ASN A 38 7.66 6.86 -4.63
CA ASN A 38 8.66 6.50 -5.62
C ASN A 38 9.38 7.76 -6.14
N VAL A 39 10.23 8.38 -5.31
CA VAL A 39 10.98 9.58 -5.76
C VAL A 39 12.11 9.18 -6.71
N PRO A 40 12.36 9.94 -7.80
CA PRO A 40 13.41 9.60 -8.78
C PRO A 40 14.77 9.36 -8.12
N GLY A 41 15.42 8.24 -8.47
CA GLY A 41 16.72 7.87 -7.89
C GLY A 41 16.63 7.06 -6.59
N SER A 42 15.44 6.76 -6.07
CA SER A 42 15.28 6.02 -4.80
C SER A 42 15.90 4.64 -4.85
N GLN A 43 15.58 3.87 -5.89
CA GLN A 43 16.09 2.51 -6.06
C GLN A 43 17.60 2.54 -6.17
N GLU A 44 18.15 3.37 -7.07
CA GLU A 44 19.59 3.48 -7.32
C GLU A 44 20.35 3.94 -6.08
N THR A 45 19.79 4.89 -5.33
CA THR A 45 20.39 5.40 -4.09
C THR A 45 20.42 4.31 -3.01
N TYR A 46 19.34 3.55 -2.86
CA TYR A 46 19.27 2.41 -1.95
C TYR A 46 20.30 1.35 -2.34
N ASP A 47 20.29 0.93 -3.59
CA ASP A 47 21.16 -0.07 -4.19
C ASP A 47 22.64 0.26 -4.04
N ALA A 48 23.02 1.50 -4.33
CA ALA A 48 24.39 1.97 -4.18
C ALA A 48 24.81 2.01 -2.69
N ALA A 49 23.91 2.41 -1.79
CA ALA A 49 24.18 2.46 -0.37
C ALA A 49 24.36 1.05 0.24
N CYS A 50 23.55 0.07 -0.17
CA CYS A 50 23.73 -1.34 0.18
C CYS A 50 25.14 -1.82 -0.16
N ARG A 51 25.50 -1.73 -1.46
CA ARG A 51 26.79 -2.23 -1.96
C ARG A 51 27.98 -1.51 -1.32
N ALA A 52 27.88 -0.19 -1.13
CA ALA A 52 28.93 0.60 -0.48
C ALA A 52 29.17 0.21 0.99
N HIS A 53 28.21 -0.45 1.65
CA HIS A 53 28.31 -0.91 3.03
C HIS A 53 28.40 -2.44 3.14
N GLY A 54 28.65 -3.14 2.02
CA GLY A 54 28.87 -4.60 2.01
C GLY A 54 27.58 -5.41 2.14
N HIS A 55 26.44 -4.84 1.76
CA HIS A 55 25.15 -5.53 1.71
C HIS A 55 24.71 -5.76 0.26
N GLU A 56 24.11 -6.92 0.00
CA GLU A 56 23.32 -7.12 -1.20
C GLU A 56 21.99 -6.36 -1.07
N PRO A 57 21.52 -5.67 -2.13
CA PRO A 57 20.22 -5.00 -2.08
C PRO A 57 19.09 -5.98 -1.80
N GLY A 58 18.31 -5.70 -0.75
CA GLY A 58 17.09 -6.42 -0.41
C GLY A 58 15.84 -5.85 -1.09
N MET A 59 14.68 -6.36 -0.68
CA MET A 59 13.36 -5.92 -1.16
C MET A 59 13.15 -4.40 -0.98
N THR A 60 12.54 -3.78 -1.99
CA THR A 60 12.06 -2.39 -1.95
C THR A 60 10.57 -2.36 -2.28
N LEU A 61 9.84 -1.46 -1.63
CA LEU A 61 8.48 -1.10 -1.99
C LEU A 61 8.46 0.41 -2.22
N LEU A 62 8.35 0.80 -3.49
CA LEU A 62 8.40 2.18 -3.96
C LEU A 62 7.06 2.50 -4.64
N PRO A 63 6.04 2.94 -3.88
CA PRO A 63 4.73 3.18 -4.45
C PRO A 63 4.74 4.47 -5.28
N ASP A 64 4.25 4.38 -6.51
CA ASP A 64 3.94 5.56 -7.31
C ASP A 64 2.82 6.38 -6.64
N ARG A 65 2.74 7.67 -6.98
CA ARG A 65 1.77 8.60 -6.36
C ARG A 65 0.33 8.10 -6.45
N ASP A 66 -0.03 7.45 -7.56
CA ASP A 66 -1.38 6.95 -7.82
C ASP A 66 -1.62 5.53 -7.31
N THR A 67 -0.68 4.94 -6.58
CA THR A 67 -0.84 3.60 -5.99
C THR A 67 -2.02 3.60 -5.01
N PRO A 68 -2.98 2.66 -5.14
CA PRO A 68 -4.06 2.50 -4.18
C PRO A 68 -3.54 2.27 -2.75
N SER A 69 -3.77 3.24 -1.87
CA SER A 69 -3.33 3.23 -0.48
C SER A 69 -4.47 2.96 0.51
N VAL A 70 -5.72 3.12 0.07
CA VAL A 70 -6.93 2.78 0.81
C VAL A 70 -7.88 2.04 -0.12
N CYS A 71 -8.03 0.74 0.12
CA CYS A 71 -8.81 -0.17 -0.73
C CYS A 71 -9.97 -0.80 0.05
N PHE A 72 -11.15 -0.80 -0.57
CA PHE A 72 -12.32 -1.58 -0.14
C PHE A 72 -12.84 -2.43 -1.31
N VAL A 73 -13.56 -3.51 -1.01
CA VAL A 73 -14.20 -4.36 -2.02
C VAL A 73 -15.69 -4.45 -1.73
N ALA A 74 -16.51 -4.15 -2.73
CA ALA A 74 -17.97 -4.12 -2.61
C ALA A 74 -18.64 -4.63 -3.90
N GLU A 75 -19.81 -5.25 -3.78
CA GLU A 75 -20.64 -5.56 -4.96
C GLU A 75 -21.34 -4.33 -5.50
N ASP A 76 -21.92 -3.54 -4.59
CA ASP A 76 -22.58 -2.27 -4.89
C ASP A 76 -21.63 -1.12 -4.53
N ILE A 77 -20.95 -0.60 -5.54
CA ILE A 77 -20.00 0.51 -5.39
C ILE A 77 -20.73 1.79 -4.97
N ASP A 78 -21.94 2.04 -5.47
CA ASP A 78 -22.67 3.27 -5.15
C ASP A 78 -23.03 3.30 -3.68
N ARG A 79 -23.62 2.20 -3.19
CA ARG A 79 -23.92 2.05 -1.76
C ARG A 79 -22.66 2.12 -0.90
N ALA A 80 -21.55 1.55 -1.35
CA ALA A 80 -20.30 1.62 -0.62
C ALA A 80 -19.78 3.06 -0.49
N TRP A 81 -19.92 3.87 -1.53
CA TRP A 81 -19.58 5.29 -1.44
C TRP A 81 -20.51 6.08 -0.52
N ASP A 82 -21.79 5.75 -0.48
CA ASP A 82 -22.74 6.36 0.47
C ASP A 82 -22.38 6.04 1.93
N GLU A 83 -21.99 4.80 2.21
CA GLU A 83 -21.65 4.34 3.56
C GLU A 83 -20.24 4.78 4.01
N LEU A 84 -19.24 4.65 3.13
CA LEU A 84 -17.83 4.85 3.46
C LEU A 84 -17.32 6.27 3.17
N GLY A 85 -17.90 6.92 2.15
CA GLY A 85 -17.40 8.16 1.57
C GLY A 85 -17.05 9.27 2.57
N PRO A 86 -17.91 9.58 3.56
CA PRO A 86 -17.61 10.60 4.58
C PRO A 86 -16.33 10.30 5.39
N TYR A 87 -16.06 9.02 5.70
CA TYR A 87 -14.87 8.61 6.44
C TYR A 87 -13.62 8.65 5.55
N LEU A 88 -13.74 8.19 4.30
CA LEU A 88 -12.65 8.26 3.32
C LEU A 88 -12.23 9.70 3.05
N LEU A 89 -13.20 10.61 2.93
CA LEU A 89 -12.94 12.04 2.75
C LEU A 89 -12.28 12.65 3.98
N HIS A 90 -12.71 12.27 5.18
CA HIS A 90 -12.07 12.74 6.42
C HIS A 90 -10.61 12.29 6.50
N ASP A 91 -10.33 11.04 6.16
CA ASP A 91 -8.98 10.49 6.09
C ASP A 91 -8.10 11.25 5.09
N ALA A 92 -8.58 11.39 3.85
CA ALA A 92 -7.86 12.07 2.77
C ALA A 92 -7.51 13.52 3.12
N ARG A 93 -8.48 14.27 3.64
CA ARG A 93 -8.29 15.68 4.00
C ARG A 93 -7.36 15.84 5.19
N THR A 94 -7.53 15.02 6.23
CA THR A 94 -6.66 15.08 7.41
C THR A 94 -5.22 14.73 7.04
N TYR A 95 -5.02 13.72 6.18
CA TYR A 95 -3.70 13.35 5.72
C TYR A 95 -3.05 14.45 4.86
N ALA A 96 -3.81 15.09 3.97
CA ALA A 96 -3.34 16.24 3.19
C ALA A 96 -2.96 17.44 4.06
N ASP A 97 -3.78 17.78 5.06
CA ASP A 97 -3.55 18.90 5.98
C ASP A 97 -2.25 18.77 6.78
N TRP A 98 -1.84 17.52 7.09
CA TRP A 98 -0.58 17.24 7.79
C TRP A 98 0.66 17.28 6.86
N ASN A 99 0.46 17.32 5.54
CA ASN A 99 1.52 17.20 4.54
C ASN A 99 1.50 18.34 3.50
N PRO A 100 1.55 19.62 3.92
CA PRO A 100 1.53 20.74 2.98
C PRO A 100 2.72 20.69 2.01
N GLY A 101 2.45 20.81 0.71
CA GLY A 101 3.47 20.83 -0.36
C GLY A 101 4.05 19.47 -0.75
N ASN A 102 3.50 18.36 -0.25
CA ASN A 102 3.92 17.02 -0.64
C ASN A 102 3.21 16.57 -1.92
N GLU A 103 3.96 16.50 -3.02
CA GLU A 103 3.45 16.15 -4.35
C GLU A 103 3.85 14.73 -4.80
N THR A 104 4.52 13.97 -3.95
CA THR A 104 5.14 12.69 -4.35
C THR A 104 4.54 11.47 -3.65
N SER A 105 4.01 11.65 -2.44
CA SER A 105 3.52 10.52 -1.64
C SER A 105 2.17 10.03 -2.12
N ALA A 106 2.00 8.71 -2.12
CA ALA A 106 0.68 8.09 -2.28
C ALA A 106 -0.24 8.49 -1.12
N GLY A 107 -1.54 8.53 -1.38
CA GLY A 107 -2.57 8.88 -0.38
C GLY A 107 -2.86 10.38 -0.24
N ILE A 108 -2.07 11.28 -0.84
CA ILE A 108 -2.35 12.72 -0.81
C ILE A 108 -3.22 13.09 -2.01
N ALA A 109 -4.46 13.46 -1.72
CA ALA A 109 -5.43 13.95 -2.69
C ALA A 109 -5.94 15.34 -2.27
N ASP A 110 -5.92 16.30 -3.20
CA ASP A 110 -6.52 17.62 -3.01
C ASP A 110 -8.01 17.54 -3.36
N VAL A 111 -8.81 17.13 -2.38
CA VAL A 111 -10.26 16.88 -2.51
C VAL A 111 -11.00 17.47 -1.32
N HIS A 112 -12.21 17.98 -1.56
CA HIS A 112 -13.03 18.61 -0.54
C HIS A 112 -14.41 17.98 -0.40
N THR A 113 -14.83 17.16 -1.37
CA THR A 113 -16.10 16.43 -1.36
C THR A 113 -15.92 14.93 -1.63
N VAL A 114 -16.92 14.14 -1.24
CA VAL A 114 -16.95 12.69 -1.53
C VAL A 114 -17.01 12.45 -3.03
N ASP A 115 -17.78 13.25 -3.76
CA ASP A 115 -17.91 13.14 -5.22
C ASP A 115 -16.58 13.41 -5.93
N GLU A 116 -15.84 14.43 -5.49
CA GLU A 116 -14.48 14.69 -6.00
C GLU A 116 -13.56 13.51 -5.68
N LEU A 117 -13.52 13.05 -4.42
CA LEU A 117 -12.70 11.93 -4.02
C LEU A 117 -12.99 10.68 -4.87
N ARG A 118 -14.27 10.37 -5.07
CA ARG A 118 -14.73 9.26 -5.90
C ARG A 118 -14.30 9.40 -7.36
N ALA A 119 -14.40 10.60 -7.93
CA ALA A 119 -14.12 10.82 -9.35
C ALA A 119 -12.61 10.82 -9.66
N ILE A 120 -11.82 11.51 -8.83
CA ILE A 120 -10.43 11.84 -9.17
C ILE A 120 -9.42 10.96 -8.46
N SER A 121 -9.74 10.42 -7.29
CA SER A 121 -8.75 9.68 -6.52
C SER A 121 -8.35 8.38 -7.21
N ARG A 122 -7.05 8.11 -7.16
CA ARG A 122 -6.45 6.83 -7.52
C ARG A 122 -5.94 6.07 -6.30
N THR A 123 -5.83 6.77 -5.17
CA THR A 123 -5.32 6.27 -3.90
C THR A 123 -6.42 5.71 -3.01
N TYR A 124 -7.65 6.27 -3.08
CA TYR A 124 -8.86 5.76 -2.42
C TYR A 124 -9.72 5.03 -3.44
N ARG A 125 -9.82 3.71 -3.31
CA ARG A 125 -10.44 2.84 -4.32
C ARG A 125 -11.42 1.88 -3.67
N ILE A 126 -12.63 1.84 -4.23
CA ILE A 126 -13.60 0.78 -3.98
C ILE A 126 -13.67 -0.06 -5.25
N PHE A 127 -13.31 -1.33 -5.14
CA PHE A 127 -13.29 -2.28 -6.25
C PHE A 127 -14.53 -3.18 -6.19
N THR A 128 -15.03 -3.61 -7.34
CA THR A 128 -15.83 -4.85 -7.38
C THR A 128 -14.93 -6.07 -7.15
N VAL A 129 -15.53 -7.22 -6.81
CA VAL A 129 -14.76 -8.47 -6.65
C VAL A 129 -13.93 -8.80 -7.92
N PRO A 130 -14.49 -8.75 -9.16
CA PRO A 130 -13.69 -8.96 -10.37
C PRO A 130 -12.56 -7.94 -10.53
N GLN A 131 -12.82 -6.65 -10.29
CA GLN A 131 -11.79 -5.61 -10.40
C GLN A 131 -10.66 -5.79 -9.37
N ALA A 132 -10.99 -6.26 -8.17
CA ALA A 132 -10.01 -6.56 -7.13
C ALA A 132 -9.11 -7.74 -7.55
N ILE A 133 -9.70 -8.78 -8.14
CA ILE A 133 -8.97 -9.93 -8.70
C ILE A 133 -8.05 -9.49 -9.83
N ASP A 134 -8.56 -8.73 -10.81
CA ASP A 134 -7.76 -8.23 -11.93
C ASP A 134 -6.59 -7.37 -11.45
N HIS A 135 -6.84 -6.48 -10.47
CA HIS A 135 -5.80 -5.64 -9.86
C HIS A 135 -4.70 -6.48 -9.22
N LEU A 136 -5.07 -7.48 -8.41
CA LEU A 136 -4.11 -8.37 -7.76
C LEU A 136 -3.34 -9.25 -8.77
N GLN A 137 -4.00 -9.77 -9.81
CA GLN A 137 -3.36 -10.57 -10.85
C GLN A 137 -2.38 -9.76 -11.71
N SER A 138 -2.61 -8.45 -11.86
CA SER A 138 -1.69 -7.53 -12.52
C SER A 138 -0.46 -7.15 -11.66
N GLY A 139 -0.35 -7.72 -10.45
CA GLY A 139 0.73 -7.44 -9.51
C GLY A 139 0.44 -6.28 -8.56
N GLY A 140 -0.78 -5.73 -8.60
CA GLY A 140 -1.24 -4.74 -7.64
C GLY A 140 -1.40 -5.32 -6.23
N MET A 141 -1.48 -4.44 -5.24
CA MET A 141 -1.79 -4.78 -3.85
C MET A 141 -3.12 -4.15 -3.43
N LEU A 142 -3.87 -4.84 -2.59
CA LEU A 142 -5.01 -4.25 -1.87
C LEU A 142 -4.54 -3.77 -0.50
N THR A 143 -4.32 -2.47 -0.37
CA THR A 143 -4.02 -1.83 0.92
C THR A 143 -5.33 -1.63 1.70
N LEU A 144 -5.77 -2.67 2.41
CA LEU A 144 -7.02 -2.64 3.16
C LEU A 144 -6.88 -1.75 4.40
N ALA A 145 -7.71 -0.71 4.50
CA ALA A 145 -7.71 0.23 5.62
C ALA A 145 -9.12 0.33 6.24
N PRO A 146 -9.63 -0.76 6.85
CA PRO A 146 -11.02 -0.84 7.31
C PRO A 146 -11.37 0.15 8.43
N LEU A 147 -10.40 0.81 9.06
CA LEU A 147 -10.66 1.79 10.14
C LEU A 147 -10.19 3.20 9.78
N CYS A 148 -9.90 3.47 8.49
CA CYS A 148 -9.49 4.79 8.04
C CYS A 148 -10.56 5.86 8.33
N GLY A 149 -10.13 7.08 8.59
CA GLY A 149 -11.02 8.19 8.93
C GLY A 149 -11.93 7.96 10.16
N GLY A 150 -11.63 6.97 11.01
CA GLY A 150 -12.46 6.61 12.16
C GLY A 150 -13.71 5.79 11.81
N LEU A 151 -13.70 5.07 10.68
CA LEU A 151 -14.80 4.21 10.25
C LEU A 151 -15.19 3.18 11.35
N PRO A 152 -16.48 3.10 11.75
CA PRO A 152 -16.94 2.14 12.75
C PRO A 152 -16.68 0.69 12.31
N PRO A 153 -16.15 -0.19 13.20
CA PRO A 153 -15.84 -1.57 12.86
C PRO A 153 -17.02 -2.36 12.27
N ASP A 154 -18.22 -2.14 12.79
CA ASP A 154 -19.48 -2.76 12.34
C ASP A 154 -19.88 -2.37 10.91
N ILE A 155 -19.51 -1.17 10.45
CA ILE A 155 -19.67 -0.75 9.05
C ILE A 155 -18.55 -1.33 8.19
N ALA A 156 -17.32 -1.35 8.70
CA ALA A 156 -16.15 -1.78 7.95
C ALA A 156 -16.06 -3.30 7.73
N TRP A 157 -16.54 -4.08 8.70
CA TRP A 157 -16.34 -5.52 8.76
C TRP A 157 -16.86 -6.27 7.53
N PRO A 158 -18.07 -5.99 7.01
CA PRO A 158 -18.56 -6.66 5.81
C PRO A 158 -17.66 -6.46 4.58
N TYR A 159 -17.00 -5.31 4.45
CA TYR A 159 -16.06 -5.04 3.35
C TYR A 159 -14.76 -5.83 3.49
N LEU A 160 -14.29 -6.07 4.72
CA LEU A 160 -13.13 -6.91 4.98
C LEU A 160 -13.45 -8.39 4.76
N GLU A 161 -14.60 -8.86 5.26
CA GLU A 161 -15.09 -10.23 5.04
C GLU A 161 -15.29 -10.53 3.56
N ARG A 162 -15.71 -9.54 2.76
CA ARG A 162 -15.80 -9.66 1.31
C ARG A 162 -14.48 -10.09 0.68
N VAL A 163 -13.36 -9.48 1.10
CA VAL A 163 -12.04 -9.86 0.60
C VAL A 163 -11.72 -11.30 0.97
N ALA A 164 -11.98 -11.69 2.22
CA ALA A 164 -11.69 -13.03 2.72
C ALA A 164 -12.56 -14.13 2.07
N ASN A 165 -13.84 -13.85 1.82
CA ASN A 165 -14.82 -14.83 1.38
C ASN A 165 -14.99 -14.89 -0.14
N ASP A 166 -14.79 -13.77 -0.84
CA ASP A 166 -15.11 -13.68 -2.27
C ASP A 166 -13.87 -13.43 -3.14
N VAL A 167 -12.85 -12.71 -2.64
CA VAL A 167 -11.63 -12.40 -3.44
C VAL A 167 -10.57 -13.48 -3.27
N VAL A 168 -10.19 -13.79 -2.01
CA VAL A 168 -9.12 -14.76 -1.71
C VAL A 168 -9.40 -16.15 -2.29
N PRO A 169 -10.62 -16.72 -2.17
CA PRO A 169 -10.90 -18.05 -2.72
C PRO A 169 -10.86 -18.10 -4.25
N GLU A 170 -11.27 -17.05 -4.95
CA GLU A 170 -11.21 -17.00 -6.42
C GLU A 170 -9.76 -16.88 -6.91
N LEU A 171 -8.91 -16.11 -6.21
CA LEU A 171 -7.48 -16.06 -6.51
C LEU A 171 -6.80 -17.42 -6.31
N ALA A 172 -7.17 -18.17 -5.28
CA ALA A 172 -6.60 -19.50 -5.03
C ALA A 172 -6.94 -20.52 -6.13
N LYS A 173 -8.04 -20.33 -6.86
CA LYS A 173 -8.39 -21.15 -8.04
C LYS A 173 -7.55 -20.81 -9.26
N THR A 174 -7.04 -19.58 -9.33
CA THR A 174 -6.20 -19.13 -10.43
C THR A 174 -4.78 -19.65 -10.21
N LYS A 175 -4.32 -20.58 -11.06
CA LYS A 175 -2.92 -21.02 -11.02
C LYS A 175 -2.01 -19.82 -11.30
N ILE A 176 -1.24 -19.39 -10.31
CA ILE A 176 -0.15 -18.44 -10.52
C ILE A 176 0.84 -19.12 -11.49
N PRO A 177 1.13 -18.54 -12.67
CA PRO A 177 2.21 -19.04 -13.51
C PRO A 177 3.49 -18.99 -12.68
N GLN A 178 4.13 -20.14 -12.45
CA GLN A 178 5.44 -20.14 -11.82
C GLN A 178 6.38 -19.35 -12.74
N THR A 179 6.88 -18.21 -12.27
CA THR A 179 7.98 -17.51 -12.92
C THR A 179 9.16 -18.48 -12.99
N GLN A 180 9.45 -18.97 -14.19
CA GLN A 180 10.67 -19.74 -14.45
C GLN A 180 11.85 -18.86 -14.08
N GLY A 181 12.66 -19.35 -13.14
CA GLY A 181 13.90 -18.68 -12.73
C GLY A 181 14.74 -18.41 -13.98
N VAL A 182 15.23 -17.17 -14.08
CA VAL A 182 16.26 -16.79 -15.03
C VAL A 182 17.48 -17.65 -14.71
N GLN A 183 17.76 -18.63 -15.58
CA GLN A 183 19.03 -19.35 -15.56
C GLN A 183 20.09 -18.38 -16.13
N GLU A 184 21.14 -18.14 -15.35
CA GLU A 184 22.39 -17.52 -15.79
C GLU A 184 23.11 -18.37 -16.85
#